data_AF-A0A9D8EK30-F1
#
_entry.id   AF-A0A9D8EK30-F1
#
_cell.length_a   1.000
_cell.length_b   1.000
_cell.length_c   1.000
_cell.angle_alpha   90.00
_cell.angle_beta   90.00
_cell.angle_gamma   90.00
#
_symmetry.space_group_name_H-M   'P 1'
#
loop_
_entity.id
_entity.type
_entity.pdbx_description
1 polymer ?
#
loop_
_entity_poly.entity_id
_entity_poly.type
_entity_poly.pdbx_seq_one_letter_code
_entity_poly.pdbx_strand_id
1 'polypeptide(L)' 'VSEGDDKPVKYPKAFVKTDLVVLNKTDMLRYSDFNIDFFSSKVRELNPPVIIIPVSCKTGDNLKSWTEWIKKLLKSK' A
#
# COMPACT_ATOMS: atom_id res chain seq x y z
N VAL A 1 -6.91 -4.91 14.99
CA VAL A 1 -5.74 -5.45 14.24
C VAL A 1 -4.86 -4.28 13.83
N SER A 2 -3.88 -4.02 14.70
CA SER A 2 -2.88 -2.96 14.71
C SER A 2 -1.61 -3.45 14.03
N GLU A 3 -1.67 -3.54 12.71
CA GLU A 3 -0.52 -3.87 11.89
C GLU A 3 0.30 -2.58 11.73
N GLY A 4 1.58 -2.61 12.12
CA GLY A 4 2.46 -1.43 12.13
C GLY A 4 3.07 -1.09 10.76
N ASP A 5 3.69 0.08 10.69
CA ASP A 5 4.46 0.58 9.54
C ASP A 5 5.80 -0.16 9.34
N ASP A 6 6.21 -0.96 10.33
CA ASP A 6 7.41 -1.80 10.32
C ASP A 6 7.28 -3.12 9.53
N LYS A 7 6.10 -3.40 8.98
CA LYS A 7 5.82 -4.57 8.15
C LYS A 7 6.82 -4.86 7.04
N PRO A 8 7.28 -3.88 6.25
CA PRO A 8 8.24 -4.15 5.18
C PRO A 8 9.54 -4.74 5.72
N VAL A 9 9.96 -4.29 6.91
CA VAL A 9 11.17 -4.78 7.60
C VAL A 9 10.94 -6.19 8.15
N LYS A 10 9.77 -6.44 8.75
CA LYS A 10 9.43 -7.76 9.32
C LYS A 10 9.18 -8.84 8.27
N TYR A 11 8.61 -8.48 7.13
CA TYR A 11 8.16 -9.42 6.09
C TYR A 11 8.67 -9.02 4.71
N PRO A 12 9.99 -8.87 4.49
CA PRO A 12 10.53 -8.29 3.26
C PRO A 12 10.12 -9.08 2.01
N LYS A 13 10.04 -10.41 2.12
CA LYS A 13 9.61 -11.29 1.02
C LYS A 13 8.22 -10.96 0.45
N ALA A 14 7.33 -10.37 1.26
CA ALA A 14 5.99 -9.98 0.82
C ALA A 14 5.99 -8.71 -0.06
N PHE A 15 7.10 -7.96 -0.09
CA PHE A 15 7.20 -6.67 -0.79
C PHE A 15 8.16 -6.69 -1.99
N VAL A 16 9.13 -7.62 -2.01
CA VAL A 16 10.18 -7.68 -3.05
C VAL A 16 9.66 -7.98 -4.46
N LYS A 17 8.58 -8.76 -4.63
CA LYS A 17 8.08 -9.20 -5.95
C LYS A 17 6.62 -8.81 -6.19
N THR A 18 6.24 -7.62 -5.75
CA THR A 18 4.85 -7.17 -5.80
C THR A 18 4.75 -5.95 -6.69
N ASP A 19 3.82 -5.96 -7.66
CA ASP A 19 3.64 -4.83 -8.56
C ASP A 19 2.90 -3.66 -7.89
N LEU A 20 2.03 -3.97 -6.92
CA LEU A 20 1.19 -3.01 -6.20
C LEU A 20 1.05 -3.39 -4.73
N VAL A 21 1.22 -2.40 -3.86
CA VAL A 21 0.87 -2.45 -2.44
C VAL A 21 -0.35 -1.57 -2.20
N VAL A 22 -1.42 -2.16 -1.68
CA VAL A 22 -2.62 -1.44 -1.25
C VAL A 22 -2.54 -1.20 0.25
N LEU A 23 -2.35 0.06 0.65
CA LEU A 23 -2.29 0.46 2.05
C LEU A 23 -3.69 0.88 2.52
N ASN A 24 -4.44 -0.05 3.11
CA ASN A 24 -5.82 0.18 3.52
C ASN A 24 -5.93 0.81 4.93
N LYS A 25 -7.13 1.33 5.24
CA LYS A 25 -7.55 1.94 6.51
C LYS A 25 -6.88 3.28 6.79
N THR A 26 -6.63 4.06 5.74
CA THR A 26 -6.06 5.42 5.88
C THR A 26 -6.97 6.37 6.68
N ASP A 27 -8.26 6.07 6.80
CA ASP A 27 -9.19 6.78 7.68
C ASP A 27 -8.82 6.69 9.17
N MET A 28 -8.01 5.71 9.56
CA MET A 28 -7.57 5.49 10.94
C MET A 28 -6.26 6.19 11.28
N LEU A 29 -5.58 6.84 10.32
CA LEU A 29 -4.26 7.45 10.54
C LEU A 29 -4.28 8.49 11.67
N ARG A 30 -5.37 9.25 11.81
CA ARG A 30 -5.54 10.23 12.90
C ARG A 30 -5.61 9.60 14.30
N TYR A 31 -5.75 8.28 14.38
CA TYR A 31 -5.87 7.50 15.61
C TYR A 31 -4.74 6.48 15.76
N SER A 32 -3.70 6.54 14.93
CA SER A 32 -2.59 5.59 14.95
C SER A 32 -1.28 6.30 14.73
N ASP A 33 -0.21 5.81 15.34
CA ASP A 33 1.16 6.28 15.12
C ASP A 33 1.78 5.75 13.81
N PHE A 34 0.95 5.29 12.86
CA PHE A 34 1.42 4.72 11.59
C PHE A 34 2.06 5.81 10.73
N ASN A 35 3.35 5.67 10.42
CA ASN A 35 4.06 6.58 9.55
C ASN A 35 4.08 6.06 8.09
N ILE A 36 3.26 6.70 7.24
CA ILE A 36 3.18 6.36 5.81
C ILE A 36 4.50 6.57 5.09
N ASP A 37 5.25 7.62 5.43
CA ASP A 37 6.51 7.92 4.77
C ASP A 37 7.58 6.89 5.12
N PHE A 38 7.65 6.50 6.40
CA PHE A 38 8.50 5.42 6.85
C PHE A 38 8.14 4.11 6.14
N PHE A 39 6.87 3.69 6.16
CA PHE A 39 6.40 2.50 5.46
C PHE A 39 6.77 2.54 3.98
N SER A 40 6.46 3.65 3.29
CA SER A 40 6.67 3.80 1.86
C SER A 40 8.15 3.79 1.49
N SER A 41 9.01 4.39 2.32
CA SER A 41 10.47 4.33 2.12
C SER A 41 10.99 2.89 2.22
N LYS A 42 10.57 2.14 3.24
CA LYS A 42 11.00 0.74 3.42
C LYS A 42 10.49 -0.19 2.35
N VAL A 43 9.26 0.02 1.88
CA VAL A 43 8.73 -0.71 0.72
C VAL A 43 9.56 -0.42 -0.54
N ARG A 44 9.91 0.84 -0.81
CA ARG A 44 10.72 1.22 -1.98
C ARG A 44 12.19 0.81 -1.89
N GLU A 45 12.75 0.73 -0.69
CA GLU A 45 14.08 0.14 -0.47
C GLU A 45 14.12 -1.33 -0.91
N LEU A 46 13.04 -2.07 -0.65
CA LEU A 46 12.93 -3.49 -1.04
C LEU A 46 12.57 -3.68 -2.51
N ASN A 47 11.76 -2.77 -3.07
CA ASN A 47 11.22 -2.87 -4.42
C ASN A 47 10.98 -1.46 -4.99
N PRO A 48 11.99 -0.82 -5.62
CA PRO A 48 11.87 0.55 -6.13
C PRO A 48 10.72 0.82 -7.11
N PRO A 49 10.37 -0.07 -8.08
CA PRO A 49 9.30 0.18 -9.03
C PRO A 49 7.89 -0.02 -8.46
N VAL A 50 7.75 -0.45 -7.20
CA VAL A 50 6.45 -0.77 -6.61
C VAL A 50 5.52 0.45 -6.58
N ILE A 51 4.27 0.21 -6.94
CA ILE A 51 3.21 1.21 -6.80
C ILE A 51 2.61 1.04 -5.39
N ILE A 52 2.41 2.14 -4.68
CA ILE A 52 1.73 2.14 -3.38
C ILE A 52 0.47 2.99 -3.51
N ILE A 53 -0.70 2.40 -3.25
CA ILE A 53 -1.98 3.12 -3.27
C ILE A 53 -2.57 3.12 -1.85
N PRO A 54 -2.52 4.27 -1.14
CA PRO A 54 -3.24 4.44 0.12
C PRO A 54 -4.75 4.49 -0.15
N VAL A 55 -5.54 3.70 0.59
CA VAL A 55 -7.00 3.62 0.44
C VAL A 55 -7.70 3.55 1.79
N SER A 56 -8.98 3.92 1.79
CA SER A 56 -9.91 3.53 2.85
C SER A 56 -11.10 2.81 2.25
N CYS A 57 -11.18 1.50 2.47
CA CYS A 57 -12.38 0.74 2.09
C CYS A 57 -13.63 1.16 2.88
N LYS A 58 -13.47 1.88 4.00
CA LYS A 58 -14.59 2.35 4.82
C LYS A 58 -15.21 3.62 4.25
N THR A 59 -14.39 4.59 3.84
CA THR A 59 -14.88 5.86 3.27
C THR A 59 -15.01 5.81 1.75
N GLY A 60 -14.40 4.82 1.11
CA GLY A 60 -14.28 4.73 -0.34
C GLY A 60 -13.09 5.50 -0.92
N ASP A 61 -12.29 6.13 -0.07
CA ASP A 61 -11.16 6.95 -0.52
C ASP A 61 -10.15 6.12 -1.34
N ASN A 62 -9.75 6.68 -2.48
CA ASN A 62 -8.79 6.12 -3.44
C ASN A 62 -9.12 4.73 -4.02
N LEU A 63 -10.30 4.15 -3.76
CA LEU A 63 -10.73 2.89 -4.39
C LEU A 63 -10.82 2.98 -5.92
N LYS A 64 -11.15 4.16 -6.46
CA LYS A 64 -11.15 4.41 -7.90
C LYS A 64 -9.74 4.26 -8.49
N SER A 65 -8.73 4.84 -7.85
CA SER A 65 -7.33 4.74 -8.29
C SER A 65 -6.86 3.28 -8.32
N TRP A 66 -7.21 2.51 -7.28
CA TRP A 66 -6.90 1.09 -7.22
C TRP A 66 -7.61 0.27 -8.32
N THR A 67 -8.91 0.46 -8.49
CA THR A 67 -9.68 -0.29 -9.50
C THR A 67 -9.28 0.07 -10.93
N GLU A 68 -8.94 1.33 -11.22
CA GLU A 68 -8.41 1.74 -12.53
C GLU A 68 -7.04 1.11 -12.83
N TRP A 69 -6.19 0.93 -11.82
CA TRP A 69 -4.94 0.19 -11.99
C TRP A 69 -5.19 -1.26 -12.42
N ILE A 70 -6.13 -1.96 -11.76
CA ILE A 70 -6.50 -3.33 -12.13
C ILE A 70 -7.07 -3.38 -13.56
N LYS A 71 -7.96 -2.45 -13.92
CA LYS A 71 -8.53 -2.38 -15.28
C LYS A 71 -7.46 -2.18 -16.35
N LYS A 72 -6.42 -1.38 -16.08
CA LYS A 72 -5.30 -1.20 -17.02
C LYS A 72 -4.55 -2.51 -17.24
N LEU A 73 -4.30 -3.28 -16.18
CA LEU A 73 -3.65 -4.60 -16.30
C LEU A 73 -4.48 -5.60 -17.11
N LEU A 74 -5.81 -5.56 -16.99
CA LEU A 74 -6.69 -6.43 -17.76
C LEU A 74 -6.71 -6.07 -19.25
N LYS A 75 -6.52 -4.79 -19.60
CA LYS A 75 -6.46 -4.33 -21.01
C LYS A 75 -5.11 -4.54 -21.67
N SER A 76 -4.04 -4.68 -20.88
CA SER A 76 -2.68 -4.90 -21.38
C SER A 76 -2.33 -6.39 -21.52
N LYS A 77 -3.30 -7.29 -21.31
CA LYS A 77 -3.22 -8.73 -21.55
C LYS A 77 -3.94 -9.07 -22.85
#